data_AF-A0A6P6MGH2-F1
#
_entry.id   AF-A0A6P6MGH2-F1
#
_cell.length_a   1.000
_cell.length_b   1.000
_cell.length_c   1.000
_cell.angle_alpha   90.00
_cell.angle_beta   90.00
_cell.angle_gamma   90.00
#
_symmetry.space_group_name_H-M   'P 1'
#
loop_
_entity.id
_entity.type
_entity.pdbx_description
1 polymer ?
#
loop_
_entity_poly.entity_id
_entity_poly.type
_entity_poly.pdbx_seq_one_letter_code
_entity_poly.pdbx_strand_id
1 'polypeptide(L)'
;MVTLNTQSLTSPVGIIRLFEFTLTLITFSLVASEGHDSSSFWAWCTFTWFFCCFITLLIIILEFTSLNTKVPISWDDFTTAFAMLSTLMLLAASVIYPTFYVTSRHSVRIAATVISCVCFCLYLSEVGLTRAKPGEISGFLSTVPGLLKVLEAFVACIIFISLNYTFYSWFPGLQWCVAVYSFCFIIALLIIILTIGKLMSRIPIPLNKCLLGYNILAVLMYLTAVVIWPIYSFQNNPRPPGCFACYWDNMAVVSFMTCINLIVYIVDTVYSVRLVFVSPA
;
A
#
# COMPACT_ATOMS: atom_id res chain seq x y z
N MET A 1 -16.61 -7.86 -31.23
CA MET A 1 -17.44 -8.85 -30.51
C MET A 1 -16.88 -8.99 -29.09
N VAL A 2 -17.68 -8.78 -28.06
CA VAL A 2 -17.30 -9.02 -26.66
C VAL A 2 -17.56 -10.50 -26.39
N THR A 3 -16.52 -11.28 -26.14
CA THR A 3 -16.63 -12.69 -25.77
C THR A 3 -16.73 -12.79 -24.26
N LEU A 4 -17.84 -13.32 -23.75
CA LEU A 4 -18.04 -13.51 -22.32
C LEU A 4 -17.27 -14.74 -21.86
N ASN A 5 -16.29 -14.56 -20.96
CA ASN A 5 -15.50 -15.65 -20.42
C ASN A 5 -16.00 -16.03 -19.02
N THR A 6 -16.97 -16.94 -18.98
CA THR A 6 -17.54 -17.46 -17.72
C THR A 6 -16.55 -18.29 -16.91
N GLN A 7 -15.51 -18.84 -17.55
CA GLN A 7 -14.43 -19.60 -16.88
C GLN A 7 -13.58 -18.72 -15.97
N SER A 8 -13.51 -17.41 -16.24
CA SER A 8 -12.80 -16.47 -15.39
C SER A 8 -13.46 -16.36 -14.00
N LEU A 9 -14.78 -16.42 -13.94
CA LEU A 9 -15.57 -16.35 -12.70
C LEU A 9 -15.54 -17.67 -11.91
N THR A 10 -15.43 -18.81 -12.58
CA THR A 10 -15.41 -20.14 -11.92
C THR A 10 -14.02 -20.59 -11.52
N SER A 11 -12.97 -19.86 -11.92
CA SER A 11 -11.60 -20.08 -11.44
C SER A 11 -11.50 -19.81 -9.93
N PRO A 12 -10.59 -20.49 -9.20
CA PRO A 12 -10.45 -20.28 -7.75
C PRO A 12 -10.10 -18.83 -7.38
N VAL A 13 -9.33 -18.13 -8.24
CA VAL A 13 -9.04 -16.69 -8.08
C VAL A 13 -10.29 -15.85 -8.32
N GLY A 14 -11.08 -16.16 -9.35
CA GLY A 14 -12.33 -15.45 -9.64
C GLY A 14 -13.37 -15.56 -8.52
N ILE A 15 -13.48 -16.74 -7.91
CA ILE A 15 -14.37 -16.96 -6.75
C ILE A 15 -13.92 -16.10 -5.56
N ILE A 16 -12.62 -16.07 -5.26
CA ILE A 16 -12.06 -15.24 -4.18
C ILE A 16 -12.39 -13.76 -4.42
N ARG A 17 -12.19 -13.25 -5.64
CA ARG A 17 -12.50 -11.86 -6.00
C ARG A 17 -13.97 -11.49 -5.83
N LEU A 18 -14.90 -12.41 -6.09
CA LEU A 18 -16.33 -12.19 -5.84
C LEU A 18 -16.62 -12.01 -4.35
N PHE A 19 -16.00 -12.82 -3.49
CA PHE A 19 -16.10 -12.65 -2.04
C PHE A 19 -15.45 -11.36 -1.57
N GLU A 20 -14.27 -11.00 -2.08
CA GLU A 20 -13.58 -9.74 -1.76
C GLU A 20 -14.46 -8.54 -2.11
N PHE A 21 -15.03 -8.50 -3.32
CA PHE A 21 -15.96 -7.46 -3.73
C PHE A 21 -17.17 -7.36 -2.79
N THR A 22 -17.81 -8.50 -2.51
CA THR A 22 -19.02 -8.52 -1.68
C THR A 22 -18.72 -8.05 -0.26
N LEU A 23 -17.64 -8.53 0.36
CA LEU A 23 -17.31 -8.20 1.75
C LEU A 23 -16.75 -6.78 1.89
N THR A 24 -15.99 -6.27 0.91
CA THR A 24 -15.56 -4.86 0.90
C THR A 24 -16.74 -3.92 0.72
N LEU A 25 -17.72 -4.26 -0.14
CA LEU A 25 -18.96 -3.52 -0.31
C LEU A 25 -19.81 -3.50 0.98
N ILE A 26 -19.93 -4.65 1.66
CA ILE A 26 -20.64 -4.74 2.94
C ILE A 26 -19.94 -3.88 3.99
N THR A 27 -18.61 -3.99 4.10
CA THR A 27 -17.83 -3.21 5.08
C THR A 27 -17.99 -1.71 4.85
N PHE A 28 -17.86 -1.26 3.60
CA PHE A 28 -18.06 0.13 3.23
C PHE A 28 -19.48 0.61 3.56
N SER A 29 -20.50 -0.18 3.21
CA SER A 29 -21.91 0.15 3.49
C SER A 29 -22.20 0.26 4.98
N LEU A 30 -21.65 -0.65 5.80
CA LEU A 30 -21.81 -0.61 7.26
C LEU A 30 -21.21 0.66 7.85
N VAL A 31 -20.00 1.03 7.43
CA VAL A 31 -19.33 2.23 7.94
C VAL A 31 -20.03 3.49 7.46
N ALA A 32 -20.49 3.53 6.21
CA ALA A 32 -21.27 4.64 5.68
C ALA A 32 -22.60 4.85 6.44
N SER A 33 -23.21 3.78 6.98
CA SER A 33 -24.44 3.87 7.77
C SER A 33 -24.25 4.53 9.15
N GLU A 34 -23.04 4.47 9.71
CA GLU A 34 -22.70 5.05 11.02
C GLU A 34 -22.44 6.57 10.96
N GLY A 35 -22.42 7.16 9.76
CA GLY A 35 -22.21 8.59 9.54
C GLY A 35 -20.78 8.92 9.08
N HIS A 36 -20.39 10.18 9.31
CA HIS A 36 -19.11 10.73 8.86
C HIS A 36 -18.33 11.30 10.05
N ASP A 37 -17.05 10.94 10.14
CA ASP A 37 -16.08 11.60 11.01
C ASP A 37 -15.04 12.34 10.15
N SER A 38 -14.68 13.54 10.60
CA SER A 38 -13.77 14.48 9.91
C SER A 38 -12.28 14.12 10.03
N SER A 39 -11.96 13.04 10.74
CA SER A 39 -10.59 12.60 10.98
C SER A 39 -9.95 11.98 9.72
N SER A 40 -8.64 12.20 9.55
CA SER A 40 -7.87 11.61 8.44
C SER A 40 -7.91 10.07 8.45
N PHE A 41 -7.98 9.46 9.63
CA PHE A 41 -8.05 8.01 9.77
C PHE A 41 -9.39 7.43 9.32
N TRP A 42 -10.52 8.11 9.60
CA TRP A 42 -11.83 7.69 9.11
C TRP A 42 -11.91 7.77 7.59
N ALA A 43 -11.45 8.89 7.03
CA ALA A 43 -11.38 9.10 5.59
C ALA A 43 -10.51 8.02 4.92
N TRP A 44 -9.35 7.70 5.49
CA TRP A 44 -8.46 6.66 4.96
C TRP A 44 -9.08 5.26 4.97
N CYS A 45 -9.70 4.85 6.08
CA CYS A 45 -10.33 3.53 6.18
C CYS A 45 -11.50 3.42 5.19
N THR A 46 -12.35 4.46 5.13
CA THR A 46 -13.47 4.52 4.19
C THR A 46 -13.02 4.49 2.74
N PHE A 47 -11.99 5.28 2.40
CA PHE A 47 -11.36 5.28 1.09
C PHE A 47 -10.81 3.90 0.74
N THR A 48 -10.15 3.23 1.68
CA THR A 48 -9.58 1.89 1.47
C THR A 48 -10.64 0.88 1.06
N TRP A 49 -11.74 0.76 1.82
CA TRP A 49 -12.79 -0.20 1.48
C TRP A 49 -13.48 0.13 0.16
N PHE A 50 -13.74 1.41 -0.10
CA PHE A 50 -14.36 1.86 -1.35
C PHE A 50 -13.44 1.62 -2.56
N PHE A 51 -12.17 2.01 -2.46
CA PHE A 51 -11.17 1.84 -3.52
C PHE A 51 -10.97 0.36 -3.85
N CYS A 52 -10.79 -0.49 -2.83
CA CYS A 52 -10.66 -1.93 -3.04
C CYS A 52 -11.92 -2.52 -3.68
N CYS A 53 -13.11 -2.17 -3.22
CA CYS A 53 -14.38 -2.61 -3.80
C CYS A 53 -14.49 -2.23 -5.28
N PHE A 54 -14.22 -0.97 -5.62
CA PHE A 54 -14.37 -0.46 -6.98
C PHE A 54 -13.38 -1.10 -7.96
N ILE A 55 -12.10 -1.19 -7.57
CA ILE A 55 -11.08 -1.76 -8.45
C ILE A 55 -11.28 -3.28 -8.60
N THR A 56 -11.66 -4.01 -7.56
CA THR A 56 -11.98 -5.44 -7.67
C THR A 56 -13.18 -5.68 -8.59
N LEU A 57 -14.23 -4.85 -8.50
CA LEU A 57 -15.34 -4.87 -9.44
C LEU A 57 -14.85 -4.63 -10.89
N LEU A 58 -14.00 -3.63 -11.10
CA LEU A 58 -13.43 -3.31 -12.42
C LEU A 58 -12.63 -4.50 -12.97
N ILE A 59 -11.82 -5.15 -12.14
CA ILE A 59 -11.06 -6.36 -12.51
C ILE A 59 -12.01 -7.47 -12.95
N ILE A 60 -13.05 -7.76 -12.15
CA ILE A 60 -14.05 -8.79 -12.47
C ILE A 60 -14.74 -8.49 -13.82
N ILE A 61 -15.15 -7.24 -14.06
CA ILE A 61 -15.81 -6.83 -15.31
C ILE A 61 -14.87 -7.00 -16.50
N LEU A 62 -13.62 -6.56 -16.38
CA LEU A 62 -12.64 -6.60 -17.48
C LEU A 62 -12.22 -8.03 -17.84
N GLU A 63 -12.14 -8.92 -16.84
CA GLU A 63 -11.90 -10.34 -17.05
C GLU A 63 -13.11 -11.04 -17.65
N PHE A 64 -14.31 -10.76 -17.14
CA PHE A 64 -15.55 -11.33 -17.65
C PHE A 64 -15.82 -10.97 -19.12
N THR A 65 -15.52 -9.72 -19.49
CA THR A 65 -15.67 -9.22 -20.87
C THR A 65 -14.50 -9.56 -21.80
N SER A 66 -13.48 -10.27 -21.31
CA SER A 66 -12.21 -10.54 -22.01
C SER A 66 -11.51 -9.28 -22.54
N LEU A 67 -11.84 -8.10 -22.01
CA LEU A 67 -11.25 -6.82 -22.41
C LEU A 67 -9.83 -6.65 -21.84
N ASN A 68 -9.49 -7.40 -20.79
CA ASN A 68 -8.15 -7.49 -20.24
C ASN A 68 -7.06 -7.72 -21.31
N THR A 69 -7.34 -8.53 -22.34
CA THR A 69 -6.41 -8.83 -23.45
C THR A 69 -6.16 -7.65 -24.39
N LYS A 70 -7.01 -6.62 -24.37
CA LYS A 70 -6.92 -5.45 -25.26
C LYS A 70 -6.25 -4.25 -24.60
N VAL A 71 -6.09 -4.28 -23.27
CA VAL A 71 -5.45 -3.20 -22.54
C VAL A 71 -3.94 -3.28 -22.79
N PRO A 72 -3.25 -2.17 -23.11
CA PRO A 72 -1.81 -2.14 -23.34
C PRO A 72 -1.00 -2.22 -22.01
N ILE A 73 -1.43 -3.06 -21.07
CA ILE A 73 -0.90 -3.20 -19.72
C ILE A 73 -0.63 -4.69 -19.45
N SER A 74 0.34 -4.99 -18.59
CA SER A 74 0.51 -6.34 -18.07
C SER A 74 -0.61 -6.67 -17.07
N TRP A 75 -1.62 -7.42 -17.52
CA TRP A 75 -2.81 -7.70 -16.70
C TRP A 75 -2.48 -8.48 -15.41
N ASP A 76 -1.60 -9.48 -15.52
CA ASP A 76 -1.21 -10.29 -14.37
C ASP A 76 -0.38 -9.49 -13.36
N ASP A 77 0.55 -8.65 -13.83
CA ASP A 77 1.31 -7.75 -12.94
C ASP A 77 0.40 -6.69 -12.29
N PHE A 78 -0.58 -6.17 -13.03
CA PHE A 78 -1.55 -5.20 -12.51
C PHE A 78 -2.39 -5.81 -11.39
N THR A 79 -3.00 -6.96 -11.65
CA THR A 79 -3.88 -7.62 -10.67
C THR A 79 -3.11 -8.11 -9.44
N THR A 80 -1.89 -8.62 -9.62
CA THR A 80 -1.04 -9.01 -8.48
C THR A 80 -0.57 -7.80 -7.66
N ALA A 81 -0.13 -6.71 -8.30
CA ALA A 81 0.25 -5.48 -7.60
C ALA A 81 -0.93 -4.91 -6.80
N PHE A 82 -2.12 -4.92 -7.40
CA PHE A 82 -3.34 -4.46 -6.75
C PHE A 82 -3.75 -5.37 -5.58
N ALA A 83 -3.68 -6.70 -5.73
CA ALA A 83 -3.97 -7.63 -4.64
C ALA A 83 -3.00 -7.46 -3.45
N MET A 84 -1.71 -7.26 -3.73
CA MET A 84 -0.71 -6.97 -2.70
C MET A 84 -0.99 -5.64 -1.98
N LEU A 85 -1.28 -4.57 -2.74
CA LEU A 85 -1.63 -3.27 -2.18
C LEU A 85 -2.90 -3.36 -1.32
N SER A 86 -3.95 -4.02 -1.84
CA SER A 86 -5.20 -4.23 -1.12
C SER A 86 -4.98 -5.02 0.17
N THR A 87 -4.16 -6.08 0.15
CA THR A 87 -3.80 -6.82 1.35
C THR A 87 -3.23 -5.90 2.43
N LEU A 88 -2.28 -5.04 2.08
CA LEU A 88 -1.68 -4.08 3.02
C LEU A 88 -2.67 -3.03 3.50
N MET A 89 -3.47 -2.47 2.59
CA MET A 89 -4.48 -1.46 2.93
C MET A 89 -5.56 -2.01 3.85
N LEU A 90 -6.09 -3.22 3.58
CA LEU A 90 -7.09 -3.87 4.43
C LEU A 90 -6.50 -4.29 5.78
N LEU A 91 -5.23 -4.71 5.83
CA LEU A 91 -4.54 -4.95 7.10
C LEU A 91 -4.47 -3.67 7.93
N ALA A 92 -4.03 -2.55 7.34
CA ALA A 92 -4.00 -1.28 8.05
C ALA A 92 -5.40 -0.83 8.47
N ALA A 93 -6.40 -0.90 7.59
CA ALA A 93 -7.77 -0.50 7.94
C ALA A 93 -8.34 -1.37 9.08
N SER A 94 -8.08 -2.68 9.08
CA SER A 94 -8.53 -3.59 10.14
C SER A 94 -7.85 -3.39 11.49
N VAL A 95 -6.70 -2.71 11.53
CA VAL A 95 -6.01 -2.33 12.78
C VAL A 95 -6.40 -0.91 13.19
N ILE A 96 -6.32 0.07 12.28
CA ILE A 96 -6.57 1.48 12.55
C ILE A 96 -8.03 1.70 12.96
N TYR A 97 -8.99 1.17 12.21
CA TYR A 97 -10.40 1.43 12.48
C TYR A 97 -10.85 1.04 13.90
N PRO A 98 -10.58 -0.19 14.40
CA PRO A 98 -10.96 -0.54 15.76
C PRO A 98 -10.18 0.22 16.83
N THR A 99 -8.91 0.58 16.60
CA THR A 99 -8.12 1.32 17.60
C THR A 99 -8.69 2.71 17.92
N PHE A 100 -9.34 3.35 16.95
CA PHE A 100 -9.88 4.70 17.12
C PHE A 100 -11.42 4.74 17.30
N TYR A 101 -12.17 3.80 16.70
CA TYR A 101 -13.63 3.94 16.58
C TYR A 101 -14.45 2.82 17.23
N VAL A 102 -13.85 1.68 17.58
CA VAL A 102 -14.59 0.59 18.22
C VAL A 102 -14.59 0.79 19.74
N THR A 103 -15.73 1.16 20.28
CA THR A 103 -16.03 1.03 21.72
C THR A 103 -17.02 -0.12 21.92
N SER A 104 -17.09 -0.65 23.14
CA SER A 104 -17.82 -1.90 23.46
C SER A 104 -19.33 -1.89 23.16
N ARG A 105 -19.90 -0.75 22.76
CA ARG A 105 -21.35 -0.57 22.51
C ARG A 105 -21.75 -0.50 21.03
N HIS A 106 -20.81 -0.44 20.09
CA HIS A 106 -21.13 -0.31 18.66
C HIS A 106 -20.95 -1.64 17.92
N SER A 107 -21.99 -2.47 17.91
CA SER A 107 -22.03 -3.77 17.21
C SER A 107 -21.72 -3.65 15.72
N VAL A 108 -22.16 -2.56 15.07
CA VAL A 108 -21.91 -2.30 13.63
C VAL A 108 -20.43 -2.10 13.33
N ARG A 109 -19.71 -1.34 14.18
CA ARG A 109 -18.27 -1.07 14.01
C ARG A 109 -17.41 -2.32 14.27
N ILE A 110 -17.84 -3.15 15.21
CA ILE A 110 -17.22 -4.47 15.45
C ILE A 110 -17.43 -5.36 14.23
N ALA A 111 -18.64 -5.44 13.69
CA ALA A 111 -18.93 -6.22 12.49
C ALA A 111 -18.10 -5.74 11.29
N ALA A 112 -18.01 -4.44 11.04
CA ALA A 112 -17.17 -3.88 9.98
C ALA A 112 -15.69 -4.27 10.12
N THR A 113 -15.16 -4.26 11.35
CA THR A 113 -13.78 -4.67 11.63
C THR A 113 -13.56 -6.16 11.34
N VAL A 114 -14.47 -7.03 11.81
CA VAL A 114 -14.39 -8.48 11.58
C VAL A 114 -14.45 -8.79 10.09
N ILE A 115 -15.38 -8.17 9.36
CA ILE A 115 -15.52 -8.35 7.91
C ILE A 115 -14.27 -7.85 7.19
N SER A 116 -13.71 -6.70 7.59
CA SER A 116 -12.44 -6.20 7.04
C SER A 116 -11.26 -7.15 7.29
N CYS A 117 -11.22 -7.84 8.42
CA CYS A 117 -10.20 -8.86 8.72
C CYS A 117 -10.37 -10.11 7.82
N VAL A 118 -11.61 -10.53 7.57
CA VAL A 118 -11.90 -11.61 6.61
C VAL A 118 -11.49 -11.19 5.19
N CYS A 119 -11.79 -9.95 4.77
CA CYS A 119 -11.32 -9.40 3.49
C CYS A 119 -9.80 -9.44 3.36
N PHE A 120 -9.08 -9.07 4.43
CA PHE A 120 -7.62 -9.15 4.45
C PHE A 120 -7.13 -10.59 4.17
N CYS A 121 -7.71 -11.59 4.82
CA CYS A 121 -7.36 -12.99 4.59
C CYS A 121 -7.65 -13.45 3.15
N LEU A 122 -8.72 -12.92 2.52
CA LEU A 122 -9.04 -13.23 1.13
C LEU A 122 -8.02 -12.65 0.16
N TYR A 123 -7.68 -11.36 0.27
CA TYR A 123 -6.65 -10.75 -0.58
C TYR A 123 -5.28 -11.42 -0.36
N LEU A 124 -4.95 -11.80 0.89
CA LEU A 124 -3.74 -12.57 1.17
C LEU A 124 -3.76 -13.94 0.47
N SER A 125 -4.93 -14.59 0.44
CA SER A 125 -5.12 -15.86 -0.27
C SER A 125 -5.04 -15.68 -1.79
N GLU A 126 -5.55 -14.58 -2.34
CA GLU A 126 -5.38 -14.21 -3.75
C GLU A 126 -3.91 -14.08 -4.11
N VAL A 127 -3.14 -13.33 -3.32
CA VAL A 127 -1.68 -13.19 -3.49
C VAL A 127 -0.98 -14.54 -3.37
N GLY A 128 -1.35 -15.35 -2.38
CA GLY A 128 -0.79 -16.71 -2.22
C GLY A 128 -1.06 -17.60 -3.44
N LEU A 129 -2.28 -17.57 -3.96
CA LEU A 129 -2.70 -18.41 -5.09
C LEU A 129 -2.11 -17.94 -6.43
N THR A 130 -1.98 -16.64 -6.63
CA THR A 130 -1.30 -16.07 -7.81
C THR A 130 0.19 -16.38 -7.81
N ARG A 131 0.84 -16.41 -6.63
CA ARG A 131 2.27 -16.78 -6.53
C ARG A 131 2.55 -18.28 -6.53
N ALA A 132 1.59 -19.10 -6.11
CA ALA A 132 1.74 -20.56 -6.08
C ALA A 132 1.70 -21.21 -7.47
N LYS A 133 1.24 -20.51 -8.52
CA LYS A 133 1.21 -21.04 -9.90
C LYS A 133 2.63 -21.16 -10.47
N PRO A 134 3.19 -22.38 -10.57
CA PRO A 134 4.53 -22.58 -11.11
C PRO A 134 4.43 -22.64 -12.65
N GLY A 135 4.93 -21.63 -13.36
CA GLY A 135 5.14 -21.75 -14.82
C GLY A 135 4.92 -20.51 -15.69
N GLU A 136 4.35 -19.41 -15.18
CA GLU A 136 3.98 -18.24 -16.03
C GLU A 136 4.53 -16.90 -15.52
N ILE A 137 5.44 -16.92 -14.54
CA ILE A 137 5.79 -15.71 -13.80
C ILE A 137 7.03 -15.02 -14.39
N SER A 138 6.87 -14.39 -15.56
CA SER A 138 7.87 -13.47 -16.14
C SER A 138 7.48 -12.00 -15.91
N GLY A 139 7.06 -11.66 -14.69
CA GLY A 139 6.68 -10.31 -14.28
C GLY A 139 7.65 -9.76 -13.24
N PHE A 140 8.19 -8.57 -13.47
CA PHE A 140 9.09 -7.87 -12.53
C PHE A 140 8.45 -7.68 -11.13
N LEU A 141 7.12 -7.67 -11.02
CA LEU A 141 6.37 -7.59 -9.76
C LEU A 141 6.32 -8.90 -8.95
N SER A 142 6.68 -10.03 -9.54
CA SER A 142 6.92 -11.27 -8.78
C SER A 142 8.29 -11.29 -8.10
N THR A 143 9.20 -10.41 -8.52
CA THR A 143 10.53 -10.32 -7.92
C THR A 143 10.46 -9.60 -6.57
N VAL A 144 11.37 -9.97 -5.67
CA VAL A 144 11.46 -9.37 -4.33
C VAL A 144 11.54 -7.83 -4.36
N PRO A 145 12.29 -7.18 -5.28
CA PRO A 145 12.28 -5.71 -5.43
C PRO A 145 10.91 -5.11 -5.74
N GLY A 146 10.11 -5.74 -6.61
CA GLY A 146 8.78 -5.24 -6.95
C GLY A 146 7.85 -5.19 -5.74
N LEU A 147 7.89 -6.23 -4.90
CA LEU A 147 7.13 -6.28 -3.64
C LEU A 147 7.60 -5.19 -2.66
N LEU A 148 8.92 -4.98 -2.56
CA LEU A 148 9.49 -3.94 -1.71
C LEU A 148 9.02 -2.55 -2.15
N LYS A 149 8.90 -2.26 -3.46
CA LYS A 149 8.36 -0.98 -3.95
C LYS A 149 6.90 -0.74 -3.54
N VAL A 150 6.05 -1.77 -3.60
CA VAL A 150 4.66 -1.65 -3.13
C VAL A 150 4.65 -1.38 -1.62
N LEU A 151 5.51 -2.04 -0.86
CA LEU A 151 5.65 -1.83 0.59
C LEU A 151 6.17 -0.42 0.93
N GLU A 152 7.17 0.09 0.22
CA GLU A 152 7.69 1.46 0.37
C GLU A 152 6.59 2.50 0.19
N ALA A 153 5.81 2.37 -0.89
CA ALA A 153 4.71 3.27 -1.20
C ALA A 153 3.61 3.19 -0.13
N PHE A 154 3.27 1.98 0.32
CA PHE A 154 2.28 1.78 1.38
C PHE A 154 2.70 2.39 2.72
N VAL A 155 3.94 2.16 3.17
CA VAL A 155 4.45 2.73 4.42
C VAL A 155 4.46 4.26 4.34
N ALA A 156 4.83 4.83 3.19
CA ALA A 156 4.75 6.27 2.96
C ALA A 156 3.30 6.79 3.07
N CYS A 157 2.31 6.07 2.56
CA CYS A 157 0.90 6.42 2.77
C CYS A 157 0.52 6.50 4.26
N ILE A 158 0.93 5.50 5.06
CA ILE A 158 0.70 5.50 6.53
C ILE A 158 1.35 6.71 7.20
N ILE A 159 2.56 7.08 6.77
CA ILE A 159 3.21 8.32 7.21
C ILE A 159 2.34 9.53 6.87
N PHE A 160 1.89 9.70 5.62
CA PHE A 160 1.10 10.86 5.20
C PHE A 160 -0.21 11.02 5.97
N ILE A 161 -0.92 9.94 6.25
CA ILE A 161 -2.19 9.99 7.02
C ILE A 161 -1.93 10.42 8.48
N SER A 162 -0.76 10.05 9.00
CA SER A 162 -0.34 10.36 10.37
C SER A 162 0.28 11.77 10.49
N LEU A 163 0.60 12.44 9.38
CA LEU A 163 1.11 13.81 9.38
C LEU A 163 0.01 14.81 9.76
N ASN A 164 0.41 15.85 10.48
CA ASN A 164 -0.46 16.99 10.78
C ASN A 164 0.20 18.28 10.30
N TYR A 165 -0.50 18.96 9.39
CA TYR A 165 -0.07 20.20 8.74
C TYR A 165 0.36 21.27 9.74
N THR A 166 -0.40 21.45 10.82
CA THR A 166 -0.16 22.51 11.80
C THR A 166 1.16 22.32 12.53
N PHE A 167 1.65 21.09 12.69
CA PHE A 167 2.87 20.81 13.45
C PHE A 167 4.13 20.83 12.59
N TYR A 168 4.12 20.11 11.46
CA TYR A 168 5.34 20.02 10.64
C TYR A 168 5.65 21.33 9.91
N SER A 169 4.66 22.21 9.71
CA SER A 169 4.87 23.51 9.07
C SER A 169 5.70 24.49 9.91
N TRP A 170 5.77 24.29 11.23
CA TRP A 170 6.49 25.18 12.14
C TRP A 170 8.00 24.94 12.15
N PHE A 171 8.43 23.70 11.89
CA PHE A 171 9.83 23.32 11.99
C PHE A 171 10.39 22.99 10.60
N PRO A 172 11.41 23.71 10.12
CA PRO A 172 12.00 23.45 8.80
C PRO A 172 12.58 22.03 8.70
N GLY A 173 13.05 21.46 9.82
CA GLY A 173 13.49 20.06 9.88
C GLY A 173 12.37 19.06 9.58
N LEU A 174 11.15 19.29 10.07
CA LEU A 174 10.01 18.43 9.78
C LEU A 174 9.53 18.61 8.33
N GLN A 175 9.59 19.83 7.79
CA GLN A 175 9.32 20.08 6.36
C GLN A 175 10.29 19.30 5.46
N TRP A 176 11.57 19.22 5.82
CA TRP A 176 12.55 18.38 5.11
C TRP A 176 12.15 16.90 5.13
N CYS A 177 11.76 16.37 6.31
CA CYS A 177 11.29 14.98 6.39
C CYS A 177 10.09 14.72 5.47
N VAL A 178 9.10 15.63 5.44
CA VAL A 178 7.94 15.52 4.55
C VAL A 178 8.34 15.59 3.08
N ALA A 179 9.32 16.42 2.72
CA ALA A 179 9.86 16.48 1.37
C ALA A 179 10.54 15.16 0.97
N VAL A 180 11.32 14.55 1.87
CA VAL A 180 11.93 13.22 1.67
C VAL A 180 10.86 12.16 1.42
N TYR A 181 9.83 12.10 2.28
CA TYR A 181 8.74 11.13 2.13
C TYR A 181 8.01 11.31 0.79
N SER A 182 7.69 12.55 0.43
CA SER A 182 6.99 12.90 -0.82
C SER A 182 7.80 12.56 -2.05
N PHE A 183 9.08 12.93 -2.07
CA PHE A 183 9.98 12.63 -3.18
C PHE A 183 10.09 11.12 -3.41
N CYS A 184 10.37 10.35 -2.35
CA CYS A 184 10.54 8.91 -2.46
C CYS A 184 9.22 8.20 -2.84
N PHE A 185 8.09 8.68 -2.31
CA PHE A 185 6.77 8.16 -2.66
C PHE A 185 6.43 8.35 -4.14
N ILE A 186 6.67 9.56 -4.69
CA ILE A 186 6.41 9.84 -6.10
C ILE A 186 7.25 8.94 -7.00
N ILE A 187 8.54 8.77 -6.70
CA ILE A 187 9.41 7.89 -7.48
C ILE A 187 8.98 6.43 -7.36
N ALA A 188 8.62 5.94 -6.17
CA ALA A 188 8.11 4.58 -5.99
C ALA A 188 6.82 4.34 -6.80
N LEU A 189 5.87 5.29 -6.78
CA LEU A 189 4.67 5.22 -7.61
C LEU A 189 4.98 5.21 -9.10
N LEU A 190 5.90 6.06 -9.56
CA LEU A 190 6.32 6.08 -10.96
C LEU A 190 6.91 4.73 -11.37
N ILE A 191 7.76 4.11 -10.53
CA ILE A 191 8.33 2.79 -10.79
C ILE A 191 7.22 1.73 -10.90
N ILE A 192 6.24 1.74 -9.99
CA ILE A 192 5.09 0.82 -10.03
C ILE A 192 4.29 0.99 -11.33
N ILE A 193 3.95 2.24 -11.70
CA ILE A 193 3.19 2.54 -12.92
C ILE A 193 3.96 2.12 -14.18
N LEU A 194 5.25 2.44 -14.26
CA LEU A 194 6.12 2.08 -15.39
C LEU A 194 6.26 0.56 -15.54
N THR A 195 6.29 -0.16 -14.41
CA THR A 195 6.34 -1.62 -14.39
C THR A 195 5.05 -2.22 -14.95
N ILE A 196 3.90 -1.78 -14.43
CA ILE A 196 2.58 -2.24 -14.86
C ILE A 196 2.36 -1.96 -16.36
N GLY A 197 2.72 -0.76 -16.82
CA GLY A 197 2.58 -0.34 -18.22
C GLY A 197 3.53 -1.02 -19.22
N LYS A 198 4.35 -2.00 -18.80
CA LYS A 198 5.42 -2.62 -19.60
C LYS A 198 6.35 -1.61 -20.28
N LEU A 199 6.42 -0.38 -19.77
CA LEU A 199 7.21 0.69 -20.40
C LEU A 199 8.69 0.57 -20.03
N MET A 200 9.00 -0.16 -18.96
CA MET A 200 10.36 -0.50 -18.53
C MET A 200 11.20 -1.12 -19.65
N SER A 201 10.62 -1.97 -20.51
CA SER A 201 11.34 -2.63 -21.62
C SER A 201 11.53 -1.74 -22.85
N ARG A 202 10.84 -0.59 -22.92
CA ARG A 202 10.95 0.37 -24.03
C ARG A 202 11.90 1.53 -23.75
N ILE A 203 12.38 1.67 -22.53
CA ILE A 203 13.29 2.75 -22.15
C ILE A 203 14.74 2.30 -22.43
N PRO A 204 15.48 2.95 -23.34
CA PRO A 204 16.84 2.57 -23.74
C PRO A 204 17.93 2.97 -22.72
N ILE A 205 17.54 3.37 -21.50
CA ILE A 205 18.44 3.82 -20.43
C ILE A 205 18.81 2.58 -19.59
N PRO A 206 20.03 2.48 -19.02
CA PRO A 206 20.39 1.43 -18.06
C PRO A 206 19.58 1.60 -16.76
N LEU A 207 18.30 1.24 -16.82
CA LEU A 207 17.29 1.47 -15.79
C LEU A 207 17.70 0.84 -14.46
N ASN A 208 18.34 -0.33 -14.50
CA ASN A 208 18.85 -1.01 -13.32
C ASN A 208 19.91 -0.17 -12.56
N LYS A 209 20.76 0.57 -13.27
CA LYS A 209 21.77 1.44 -12.65
C LYS A 209 21.15 2.72 -12.09
N CYS A 210 20.16 3.28 -12.78
CA CYS A 210 19.41 4.44 -12.31
C CYS A 210 18.60 4.11 -11.05
N LEU A 211 17.90 2.97 -11.05
CA LEU A 211 17.11 2.48 -9.93
C LEU A 211 18.00 2.20 -8.70
N LEU A 212 19.18 1.62 -8.92
CA LEU A 212 20.17 1.44 -7.87
C LEU A 212 20.65 2.78 -7.28
N GLY A 213 20.99 3.75 -8.14
CA GLY A 213 21.40 5.09 -7.69
C GLY A 213 20.31 5.79 -6.88
N TYR A 214 19.05 5.70 -7.32
CA TYR A 214 17.91 6.19 -6.58
C TYR A 214 17.74 5.48 -5.23
N ASN A 215 17.82 4.16 -5.17
CA ASN A 215 17.67 3.40 -3.93
C ASN A 215 18.72 3.81 -2.89
N ILE A 216 19.98 4.00 -3.30
CA ILE A 216 21.03 4.52 -2.43
C ILE A 216 20.69 5.94 -1.96
N LEU A 217 20.24 6.81 -2.86
CA LEU A 217 19.83 8.18 -2.51
C LEU A 217 18.66 8.18 -1.51
N ALA A 218 17.66 7.34 -1.72
CA ALA A 218 16.52 7.19 -0.83
C ALA A 218 16.96 6.73 0.57
N VAL A 219 17.85 5.76 0.68
CA VAL A 219 18.43 5.34 1.98
C VAL A 219 19.10 6.51 2.68
N LEU A 220 19.93 7.29 1.97
CA LEU A 220 20.60 8.46 2.56
C LEU A 220 19.60 9.52 3.03
N MET A 221 18.57 9.80 2.23
CA MET A 221 17.52 10.74 2.62
C MET A 221 16.73 10.24 3.84
N TYR A 222 16.33 8.97 3.88
CA TYR A 222 15.61 8.39 5.01
C TYR A 222 16.46 8.32 6.29
N LEU A 223 17.78 8.12 6.19
CA LEU A 223 18.69 8.22 7.33
C LEU A 223 18.61 9.61 7.99
N THR A 224 18.54 10.68 7.18
CA THR A 224 18.33 12.02 7.74
C THR A 224 16.97 12.17 8.41
N ALA A 225 15.91 11.62 7.80
CA ALA A 225 14.55 11.71 8.33
C ALA A 225 14.37 10.95 9.65
N VAL A 226 15.00 9.77 9.79
CA VAL A 226 14.98 8.95 11.04
C VAL A 226 15.59 9.71 12.22
N VAL A 227 16.57 10.58 11.99
CA VAL A 227 17.21 11.35 13.07
C VAL A 227 16.48 12.66 13.32
N ILE A 228 16.15 13.39 12.26
CA ILE A 228 15.54 14.73 12.36
C ILE A 228 14.13 14.62 12.96
N TRP A 229 13.32 13.67 12.50
CA TRP A 229 11.92 13.58 12.93
C TRP A 229 11.77 13.40 14.45
N PRO A 230 12.41 12.43 15.12
CA PRO A 230 12.29 12.25 16.56
C PRO A 230 12.85 13.41 17.39
N ILE A 231 13.95 14.04 16.94
CA ILE A 231 14.54 15.19 17.65
C ILE A 231 13.52 16.32 17.74
N TYR A 232 12.96 16.74 16.60
CA TYR A 232 11.97 17.82 16.58
C TYR A 232 10.62 17.42 17.17
N SER A 233 10.25 16.13 17.13
CA SER A 233 8.96 15.66 17.62
C SER A 233 8.92 15.42 19.14
N PHE A 234 10.02 15.00 19.77
CA PHE A 234 10.01 14.52 21.16
C PHE A 234 10.88 15.31 22.14
N GLN A 235 11.90 16.05 21.69
CA GLN A 235 12.90 16.64 22.59
C GLN A 235 12.30 17.57 23.68
N ASN A 236 11.19 18.27 23.38
CA ASN A 236 10.50 19.16 24.31
C ASN A 236 8.99 18.87 24.40
N ASN A 237 8.57 17.67 24.02
CA ASN A 237 7.15 17.31 23.92
C ASN A 237 6.90 15.92 24.52
N PRO A 238 6.91 15.80 25.86
CA PRO A 238 6.64 14.53 26.53
C PRO A 238 5.18 14.11 26.31
N ARG A 239 4.92 12.79 26.31
CA ARG A 239 3.57 12.26 26.14
C ARG A 239 2.68 12.73 27.30
N PRO A 240 1.52 13.36 27.02
CA PRO A 240 0.60 13.78 28.07
C PRO A 240 0.06 12.57 28.87
N PRO A 241 -0.02 12.65 30.21
CA PRO A 241 -0.56 11.57 31.02
C PRO A 241 -2.05 11.38 30.74
N GLY A 242 -2.49 10.13 30.58
CA GLY A 242 -3.90 9.79 30.36
C GLY A 242 -4.42 10.04 28.93
N CYS A 243 -3.55 10.34 27.96
CA CYS A 243 -3.94 10.41 26.56
C CYS A 243 -4.17 8.99 25.98
N PHE A 244 -5.39 8.73 25.54
CA PHE A 244 -5.71 7.64 24.61
C PHE A 244 -5.94 8.26 23.22
N ALA A 245 -5.16 7.85 22.21
CA ALA A 245 -5.28 8.31 20.83
C ALA A 245 -5.09 9.82 20.63
N CYS A 246 -4.04 10.41 21.22
CA CYS A 246 -3.73 11.84 21.00
C CYS A 246 -2.70 12.06 19.90
N TYR A 247 -2.51 13.35 19.58
CA TYR A 247 -1.61 13.79 18.53
C TYR A 247 -0.14 13.32 18.70
N TRP A 248 0.29 13.09 19.95
CA TRP A 248 1.61 12.52 20.24
C TRP A 248 1.77 11.10 19.66
N ASP A 249 0.71 10.29 19.71
CA ASP A 249 0.73 8.92 19.18
C ASP A 249 0.96 8.92 17.65
N ASN A 250 0.42 9.92 16.94
CA ASN A 250 0.65 10.07 15.50
C ASN A 250 2.13 10.39 15.19
N MET A 251 2.81 11.19 16.02
CA MET A 251 4.25 11.46 15.87
C MET A 251 5.09 10.19 16.08
N ALA A 252 4.69 9.35 17.03
CA ALA A 252 5.31 8.06 17.28
C ALA A 252 5.10 7.09 16.10
N VAL A 253 3.88 7.04 15.54
CA VAL A 253 3.58 6.27 14.33
C VAL A 253 4.46 6.73 13.16
N VAL A 254 4.57 8.03 12.90
CA VAL A 254 5.47 8.53 11.84
C VAL A 254 6.91 8.10 12.09
N SER A 255 7.41 8.25 13.31
CA SER A 255 8.80 7.83 13.64
C SER A 255 9.05 6.35 13.36
N PHE A 256 8.12 5.49 13.82
CA PHE A 256 8.23 4.04 13.64
C PHE A 256 8.11 3.65 12.16
N MET A 257 7.17 4.25 11.43
CA MET A 257 6.99 4.00 10.00
C MET A 257 8.16 4.52 9.18
N THR A 258 8.80 5.63 9.57
CA THR A 258 10.04 6.11 8.93
C THR A 258 11.19 5.12 9.12
N CYS A 259 11.32 4.53 10.30
CA CYS A 259 12.30 3.46 10.54
C CYS A 259 12.01 2.21 9.70
N ILE A 260 10.74 1.78 9.64
CA ILE A 260 10.34 0.66 8.77
C ILE A 260 10.69 0.98 7.32
N ASN A 261 10.33 2.16 6.82
CA ASN A 261 10.56 2.52 5.43
C ASN A 261 12.06 2.54 5.10
N LEU A 262 12.89 3.06 6.02
CA LEU A 262 14.34 3.00 5.89
C LEU A 262 14.83 1.54 5.75
N ILE A 263 14.34 0.62 6.59
CA ILE A 263 14.71 -0.80 6.50
C ILE A 263 14.29 -1.37 5.14
N VAL A 264 13.09 -1.07 4.67
CA VAL A 264 12.61 -1.52 3.35
C VAL A 264 13.52 -1.00 2.23
N TYR A 265 13.87 0.29 2.23
CA TYR A 265 14.81 0.87 1.26
C TYR A 265 16.21 0.25 1.33
N ILE A 266 16.72 -0.07 2.53
CA ILE A 266 18.02 -0.76 2.69
C ILE A 266 17.94 -2.16 2.09
N VAL A 267 16.89 -2.92 2.41
CA VAL A 267 16.69 -4.28 1.89
C VAL A 267 16.55 -4.24 0.36
N ASP A 268 15.79 -3.29 -0.19
CA ASP A 268 15.64 -3.12 -1.64
C ASP A 268 16.97 -2.76 -2.32
N THR A 269 17.77 -1.90 -1.68
CA THR A 269 19.12 -1.56 -2.14
C THR A 269 20.01 -2.80 -2.17
N VAL A 270 20.01 -3.64 -1.12
CA VAL A 270 20.82 -4.87 -1.07
C VAL A 270 20.42 -5.85 -2.17
N TYR A 271 19.11 -6.06 -2.39
CA TYR A 271 18.64 -6.90 -3.48
C TYR A 271 18.99 -6.33 -4.86
N SER A 272 18.84 -5.01 -5.04
CA SER A 272 19.20 -4.33 -6.28
C SER A 272 20.69 -4.45 -6.60
N VAL A 273 21.57 -4.30 -5.59
CA VAL A 273 23.03 -4.50 -5.75
C VAL A 273 23.34 -5.94 -6.15
N ARG A 274 22.73 -6.93 -5.47
CA ARG A 274 22.96 -8.35 -5.82
C ARG A 274 22.53 -8.66 -7.25
N LEU A 275 21.37 -8.16 -7.68
CA LEU A 275 20.87 -8.36 -9.03
C LEU A 275 21.78 -7.73 -10.10
N VAL A 276 22.34 -6.55 -9.83
CA VAL A 276 23.18 -5.84 -10.82
C VAL A 276 24.61 -6.39 -10.88
N PHE A 277 25.19 -6.81 -9.75
CA PHE A 277 26.61 -7.15 -9.66
C PHE A 277 26.92 -8.64 -9.49
N VAL A 278 26.01 -9.46 -8.96
CA VAL A 278 26.26 -10.87 -8.62
C VAL A 278 25.60 -11.84 -9.60
N SER A 279 24.48 -11.44 -10.22
CA SER A 279 23.82 -12.21 -11.28
C SER A 279 23.72 -11.39 -12.55
N PRO A 280 24.84 -11.16 -13.28
CA PRO A 280 24.72 -10.66 -14.63
C PRO A 280 23.92 -11.68 -15.43
N ALA A 281 22.80 -11.23 -16.00
CA ALA A 281 22.01 -11.99 -16.95
C ALA A 281 22.87 -12.45 -18.14
#